data_AF-A0A6N4XBI6-F1
#
_entry.id   AF-A0A6N4XBI6-F1
#
_cell.length_a   1.000
_cell.length_b   1.000
_cell.length_c   1.000
_cell.angle_alpha   90.00
_cell.angle_beta   90.00
_cell.angle_gamma   90.00
#
_symmetry.space_group_name_H-M   'P 1'
#
loop_
_entity.id
_entity.type
_entity.pdbx_description
1 polymer ?
#
loop_
_entity_poly.entity_id
_entity_poly.type
_entity_poly.pdbx_seq_one_letter_code
_entity_poly.pdbx_strand_id
1 'polypeptide(L)'
;MKRIISILFAIIVLVSCNSQKVYTDFDISYAKSGGQTPVYENLLIKGNNVHYSLEGKGIKIIQKFKISNENLKTLNNTLSKNNFNGIIEDHKKLYDNVTTSINIKKGPNEGSKNDASLILPPFQTNWNNITLAFQEIINNNVKKQ
;
A
#
# COMPACT_ATOMS: atom_id res chain seq x y z
N MET A 1 -40.01 13.42 14.28
CA MET A 1 -39.54 12.63 13.11
C MET A 1 -38.48 13.35 12.28
N LYS A 2 -38.74 14.54 11.72
CA LYS A 2 -37.74 15.26 10.86
C LYS A 2 -36.38 15.54 11.55
N ARG A 3 -36.38 15.96 12.83
CA ARG A 3 -35.13 16.16 13.62
C ARG A 3 -34.30 14.88 13.81
N ILE A 4 -34.96 13.75 14.06
CA ILE A 4 -34.29 12.46 14.27
C ILE A 4 -33.66 11.97 12.96
N ILE A 5 -34.37 12.13 11.84
CA ILE A 5 -33.85 11.78 10.51
C ILE A 5 -32.64 12.66 10.14
N SER A 6 -32.68 13.96 10.41
CA SER A 6 -31.53 14.85 10.17
C SER A 6 -30.30 14.50 11.01
N ILE A 7 -30.49 14.13 12.27
CA ILE A 7 -29.38 13.68 13.14
C ILE A 7 -28.79 12.36 12.63
N LEU A 8 -29.65 11.40 12.23
CA LEU A 8 -29.21 10.13 11.68
C LEU A 8 -28.43 10.32 10.37
N PHE A 9 -28.89 11.22 9.50
CA PHE A 9 -28.19 11.57 8.26
C PHE A 9 -26.83 12.23 8.53
N ALA A 10 -26.74 13.13 9.52
CA ALA A 10 -25.48 13.74 9.92
C ALA A 10 -24.47 12.70 10.47
N ILE A 11 -24.93 11.74 11.26
CA ILE A 11 -24.08 10.65 11.77
C ILE A 11 -23.56 9.78 10.63
N ILE A 12 -24.41 9.41 9.66
CA ILE A 12 -23.99 8.58 8.51
C ILE A 12 -22.91 9.30 7.68
N VAL A 13 -23.09 10.60 7.42
CA VAL A 13 -22.10 11.41 6.68
C VAL A 13 -20.77 11.53 7.44
N LEU A 14 -20.81 11.69 8.77
CA LEU A 14 -19.60 11.77 9.60
C LEU A 14 -18.84 10.43 9.64
N VAL A 15 -19.56 9.30 9.70
CA VAL A 15 -18.96 7.97 9.71
C VAL A 15 -18.36 7.62 8.34
N SER A 16 -19.00 7.98 7.23
CA SER A 16 -18.45 7.75 5.87
C SER A 16 -17.18 8.56 5.58
N CYS A 17 -17.09 9.79 6.11
CA CYS A 17 -15.87 10.59 5.98
C CYS A 17 -14.68 9.99 6.75
N ASN A 18 -14.93 9.32 7.88
CA ASN A 18 -13.85 8.72 8.68
C ASN A 18 -13.31 7.40 8.09
N SER A 19 -14.12 6.61 7.39
CA SER A 19 -13.63 5.39 6.73
C SER A 19 -12.70 5.68 5.54
N GLN A 20 -12.94 6.78 4.82
CA GLN A 20 -12.07 7.17 3.70
C GLN A 20 -10.70 7.70 4.16
N LYS A 21 -10.62 8.33 5.34
CA LYS A 21 -9.36 8.90 5.85
C LYS A 21 -8.22 7.87 5.93
N VAL A 22 -8.50 6.62 6.30
CA VAL A 22 -7.46 5.57 6.39
C VAL A 22 -6.76 5.36 5.04
N TYR A 23 -7.50 5.47 3.94
CA TYR A 23 -6.99 5.29 2.58
C TYR A 23 -6.38 6.56 1.98
N THR A 24 -6.46 7.69 2.65
CA THR A 24 -5.89 8.96 2.17
C THR A 24 -4.88 9.57 3.13
N ASP A 25 -4.77 9.07 4.37
CA ASP A 25 -3.96 9.61 5.46
C ASP A 25 -2.92 8.57 5.95
N PHE A 26 -2.05 8.17 5.03
CA PHE A 26 -0.86 7.35 5.29
C PHE A 26 0.44 8.12 4.97
N ASP A 27 1.57 7.72 5.55
CA ASP A 27 2.91 8.23 5.20
C ASP A 27 3.52 7.41 4.06
N ILE A 28 3.30 6.09 4.07
CA ILE A 28 3.79 5.13 3.08
C ILE A 28 2.63 4.20 2.70
N SER A 29 2.46 3.89 1.42
CA SER A 29 1.55 2.85 0.95
C SER A 29 2.24 1.89 0.00
N TYR A 30 1.96 0.61 0.16
CA TYR A 30 2.19 -0.44 -0.80
C TYR A 30 0.83 -1.00 -1.20
N ALA A 31 0.60 -1.12 -2.50
CA ALA A 31 -0.61 -1.72 -3.06
C ALA A 31 -0.22 -2.72 -4.15
N LYS A 32 -0.86 -3.87 -4.18
CA LYS A 32 -0.73 -4.86 -5.24
C LYS A 32 -2.13 -5.20 -5.75
N SER A 33 -2.42 -4.84 -7.00
CA SER A 33 -3.75 -4.90 -7.57
C SER A 33 -3.75 -5.39 -9.02
N GLY A 34 -4.78 -6.13 -9.42
CA GLY A 34 -4.99 -6.56 -10.81
C GLY A 34 -4.94 -8.07 -10.98
N GLY A 35 -4.64 -8.52 -12.20
CA GLY A 35 -4.74 -9.92 -12.58
C GLY A 35 -6.11 -10.28 -13.17
N GLN A 36 -6.15 -11.35 -13.97
CA GLN A 36 -7.38 -11.90 -14.56
C GLN A 36 -8.41 -12.32 -13.50
N THR A 37 -7.95 -12.76 -12.34
CA THR A 37 -8.77 -12.89 -11.12
C THR A 37 -8.29 -11.83 -10.14
N PRO A 38 -8.97 -10.67 -10.07
CA PRO A 38 -8.48 -9.53 -9.33
C PRO A 38 -8.16 -9.86 -7.88
N VAL A 39 -6.96 -9.47 -7.46
CA VAL A 39 -6.52 -9.45 -6.07
C VAL A 39 -6.16 -8.01 -5.74
N TYR A 40 -6.49 -7.58 -4.54
CA TYR A 40 -6.19 -6.25 -3.99
C TYR A 40 -5.54 -6.44 -2.63
N GLU A 41 -4.23 -6.25 -2.55
CA GLU A 41 -3.46 -6.28 -1.32
C GLU A 41 -2.95 -4.88 -1.03
N ASN A 42 -3.23 -4.34 0.15
CA ASN A 42 -2.80 -3.00 0.55
C ASN A 42 -2.12 -3.06 1.92
N LEU A 43 -1.02 -2.32 2.06
CA LEU A 43 -0.32 -2.05 3.30
C LEU A 43 -0.15 -0.54 3.43
N LEU A 44 -0.90 0.08 4.33
CA LEU A 44 -0.90 1.51 4.58
C LEU A 44 -0.24 1.78 5.92
N ILE A 45 0.82 2.59 5.94
CA ILE A 45 1.63 2.86 7.12
C ILE A 45 1.52 4.34 7.49
N LYS A 46 1.17 4.64 8.74
CA LYS A 46 1.19 5.99 9.34
C LYS A 46 1.94 5.96 10.68
N GLY A 47 3.12 6.57 10.71
CA GLY A 47 4.11 6.32 11.75
C GLY A 47 4.35 4.81 11.89
N ASN A 48 4.14 4.27 13.08
CA ASN A 48 4.26 2.83 13.36
C ASN A 48 2.96 2.04 13.15
N ASN A 49 1.84 2.72 12.88
CA ASN A 49 0.55 2.05 12.74
C ASN A 49 0.38 1.59 11.30
N VAL A 50 -0.06 0.34 11.14
CA VAL A 50 -0.24 -0.29 9.84
C VAL A 50 -1.66 -0.77 9.68
N HIS A 51 -2.26 -0.45 8.54
CA HIS A 51 -3.51 -1.02 8.06
C HIS A 51 -3.22 -1.91 6.86
N TYR A 52 -3.47 -3.20 7.03
CA TYR A 52 -3.37 -4.21 5.99
C TYR A 52 -4.76 -4.65 5.53
N SER A 53 -4.92 -4.83 4.23
CA SER A 53 -6.11 -5.44 3.65
C SER A 53 -5.74 -6.33 2.48
N LEU A 54 -6.41 -7.48 2.36
CA LEU A 54 -6.31 -8.38 1.22
C LEU A 54 -7.72 -8.76 0.79
N GLU A 55 -8.07 -8.54 -0.47
CA GLU A 55 -9.34 -8.95 -1.06
C GLU A 55 -9.10 -9.60 -2.42
N GLY A 56 -9.60 -10.81 -2.61
CA GLY A 56 -9.51 -11.53 -3.88
C GLY A 56 -9.65 -13.03 -3.70
N LYS A 57 -10.12 -13.72 -4.75
CA LYS A 57 -10.28 -15.19 -4.75
C LYS A 57 -11.10 -15.74 -3.57
N GLY A 58 -12.13 -15.00 -3.14
CA GLY A 58 -12.97 -15.37 -1.99
C GLY A 58 -12.34 -15.10 -0.61
N ILE A 59 -11.11 -14.61 -0.57
CA ILE A 59 -10.41 -14.21 0.66
C ILE A 59 -10.67 -12.72 0.92
N LYS A 60 -11.00 -12.39 2.17
CA LYS A 60 -11.07 -11.01 2.65
C LYS A 60 -10.43 -10.91 4.03
N ILE A 61 -9.28 -10.25 4.12
CA ILE A 61 -8.54 -10.00 5.35
C ILE A 61 -8.46 -8.51 5.56
N ILE A 62 -8.74 -8.04 6.78
CA ILE A 62 -8.45 -6.68 7.23
C ILE A 62 -7.79 -6.79 8.58
N GLN A 63 -6.56 -6.30 8.70
CA GLN A 63 -5.79 -6.36 9.93
C GLN A 63 -5.14 -5.02 10.23
N LYS A 64 -5.10 -4.65 11.51
CA LYS A 64 -4.32 -3.51 11.99
C LYS A 64 -3.24 -4.04 12.91
N PHE A 65 -2.01 -3.56 12.73
CA PHE A 65 -0.88 -3.91 13.58
C PHE A 65 0.09 -2.75 13.71
N LYS A 66 1.08 -2.91 14.59
CA LYS A 66 2.17 -1.95 14.75
C LYS A 66 3.47 -2.59 14.29
N ILE A 67 4.31 -1.79 13.63
CA ILE A 67 5.69 -2.16 13.30
C ILE A 67 6.66 -1.35 14.16
N SER A 68 7.81 -1.93 14.46
CA SER A 68 8.83 -1.24 15.26
C SER A 68 9.52 -0.12 14.47
N ASN A 69 10.23 0.76 15.17
CA ASN A 69 11.03 1.81 14.54
C ASN A 69 12.18 1.22 13.72
N GLU A 70 12.71 0.08 14.15
CA GLU A 70 13.75 -0.67 13.44
C GLU A 70 13.22 -1.18 12.10
N ASN A 71 12.00 -1.72 12.06
CA ASN A 71 11.37 -2.14 10.79
C ASN A 71 11.20 -0.96 9.83
N LEU A 72 10.74 0.20 10.31
CA LEU A 72 10.64 1.43 9.50
C LEU A 72 12.01 1.91 9.01
N LYS A 73 13.04 1.87 9.86
CA LYS A 73 14.40 2.24 9.50
C LYS A 73 14.96 1.30 8.45
N THR A 74 14.76 0.00 8.59
CA THR A 74 15.16 -1.01 7.60
C THR A 74 14.46 -0.78 6.27
N LEU A 75 13.15 -0.54 6.26
CA LEU A 75 12.41 -0.23 5.04
C LEU A 75 12.98 1.02 4.34
N ASN A 76 13.18 2.12 5.07
CA ASN A 76 13.76 3.35 4.52
C ASN A 76 15.18 3.14 3.98
N ASN A 77 16.00 2.37 4.68
CA ASN A 77 17.34 2.01 4.21
C ASN A 77 17.28 1.20 2.92
N THR A 78 16.35 0.24 2.81
CA THR A 78 16.16 -0.54 1.59
C THR A 78 15.75 0.36 0.42
N LEU A 79 14.80 1.29 0.64
CA LEU A 79 14.39 2.26 -0.38
C LEU A 79 15.57 3.10 -0.89
N SER A 80 16.39 3.64 0.02
CA SER A 80 17.54 4.48 -0.36
C SER A 80 18.66 3.67 -1.02
N LYS A 81 19.01 2.50 -0.49
CA LYS A 81 20.04 1.62 -1.07
C LYS A 81 19.69 1.16 -2.48
N ASN A 82 18.40 0.97 -2.77
CA ASN A 82 17.93 0.54 -4.08
C ASN A 82 17.48 1.72 -4.96
N ASN A 83 17.82 2.96 -4.59
CA ASN A 83 17.53 4.17 -5.37
C ASN A 83 16.05 4.25 -5.82
N PHE A 84 15.12 4.11 -4.88
CA PHE A 84 13.67 4.10 -5.16
C PHE A 84 13.22 5.23 -6.11
N ASN A 85 13.66 6.47 -5.85
CA ASN A 85 13.29 7.63 -6.66
C ASN A 85 13.80 7.54 -8.10
N GLY A 86 14.94 6.88 -8.30
CA GLY A 86 15.58 6.69 -9.60
C GLY A 86 15.06 5.48 -10.39
N ILE A 87 14.11 4.70 -9.88
CA ILE A 87 13.50 3.61 -10.63
C ILE A 87 12.73 4.17 -11.83
N ILE A 88 12.95 3.56 -13.00
CA ILE A 88 12.36 3.95 -14.27
C ILE A 88 11.48 2.81 -14.81
N GLU A 89 10.28 3.20 -15.21
CA GLU A 89 9.24 2.39 -15.84
C GLU A 89 9.40 2.45 -17.38
N ASP A 90 9.14 1.36 -18.09
CA ASP A 90 9.22 1.31 -19.55
C ASP A 90 7.99 1.89 -20.27
N HIS A 91 6.96 2.25 -19.50
CA HIS A 91 5.69 2.84 -19.92
C HIS A 91 4.89 2.04 -20.97
N LYS A 92 5.23 0.76 -21.18
CA LYS A 92 4.43 -0.12 -22.04
C LYS A 92 3.17 -0.56 -21.30
N LYS A 93 2.03 -0.46 -21.98
CA LYS A 93 0.76 -0.95 -21.44
C LYS A 93 0.80 -2.47 -21.34
N LEU A 94 0.58 -2.98 -20.13
CA LEU A 94 0.33 -4.39 -19.88
C LEU A 94 -1.12 -4.53 -19.40
N TYR A 95 -1.92 -5.30 -20.12
CA TYR A 95 -3.30 -5.58 -19.74
C TYR A 95 -3.35 -6.77 -18.79
N ASP A 96 -4.29 -6.73 -17.85
CA ASP A 96 -4.59 -7.80 -16.88
C ASP A 96 -3.37 -8.24 -16.05
N ASN A 97 -2.32 -7.43 -15.98
CA ASN A 97 -1.17 -7.69 -15.12
C ASN A 97 -1.50 -7.37 -13.65
N VAL A 98 -0.81 -8.06 -12.75
CA VAL A 98 -0.80 -7.67 -11.34
C VAL A 98 0.22 -6.57 -11.15
N THR A 99 -0.25 -5.40 -10.75
CA THR A 99 0.57 -4.20 -10.54
C THR A 99 0.82 -3.99 -9.06
N THR A 100 2.07 -3.81 -8.70
CA THR A 100 2.54 -3.24 -7.45
C THR A 100 2.72 -1.73 -7.62
N SER A 101 2.22 -0.96 -6.66
CA SER A 101 2.36 0.49 -6.56
C SER A 101 2.86 0.85 -5.16
N ILE A 102 3.87 1.69 -5.10
CA ILE A 102 4.45 2.19 -3.85
C ILE A 102 4.41 3.71 -3.88
N ASN A 103 3.90 4.31 -2.80
CA ASN A 103 3.86 5.75 -2.64
C ASN A 103 4.42 6.14 -1.28
N ILE A 104 5.38 7.07 -1.28
CA ILE A 104 6.02 7.64 -0.08
C ILE A 104 5.68 9.12 -0.07
N LYS A 105 4.90 9.58 0.90
CA LYS A 105 4.39 10.96 0.91
C LYS A 105 5.38 12.01 1.39
N LYS A 106 6.37 11.62 2.19
CA LYS A 106 7.35 12.54 2.77
C LYS A 106 8.63 11.82 3.15
N GLY A 107 9.74 12.55 3.13
CA GLY A 107 11.05 12.06 3.55
C GLY A 107 12.01 11.88 2.37
N PRO A 108 13.20 11.28 2.60
CA PRO A 108 14.26 11.23 1.58
C PRO A 108 13.90 10.41 0.35
N ASN A 109 12.96 9.48 0.47
CA ASN A 109 12.46 8.64 -0.62
C ASN A 109 11.05 9.05 -1.08
N GLU A 110 10.66 10.32 -0.90
CA GLU A 110 9.38 10.84 -1.37
C GLU A 110 9.20 10.62 -2.87
N GLY A 111 8.07 10.05 -3.25
CA GLY A 111 7.76 9.72 -4.64
C GLY A 111 6.80 8.54 -4.77
N SER A 112 6.36 8.32 -6.01
CA SER A 112 5.51 7.20 -6.37
C SER A 112 6.15 6.41 -7.51
N LYS A 113 6.10 5.08 -7.41
CA LYS A 113 6.58 4.14 -8.44
C LYS A 113 5.63 2.96 -8.54
N ASN A 114 5.49 2.42 -9.74
CA ASN A 114 4.67 1.24 -9.97
C ASN A 114 5.30 0.34 -11.05
N ASP A 115 4.84 -0.90 -11.14
CA ASP A 115 5.18 -1.83 -12.23
C ASP A 115 3.96 -2.18 -13.09
N ALA A 116 3.06 -1.21 -13.30
CA ALA A 116 1.94 -1.37 -14.22
C ALA A 116 2.44 -1.59 -15.66
N SER A 117 3.51 -0.87 -16.00
CA SER A 117 4.40 -1.22 -17.10
C SER A 117 5.60 -2.02 -16.59
N LEU A 118 6.49 -2.47 -17.47
CA LEU A 118 7.69 -3.15 -16.98
C LEU A 118 8.62 -2.14 -16.31
N ILE A 119 9.32 -2.58 -15.26
CA ILE A 119 10.49 -1.88 -14.76
C ILE A 119 11.63 -2.09 -15.76
N LEU A 120 12.32 -1.01 -16.15
CA LEU A 120 13.46 -1.10 -17.07
C LEU A 120 14.51 -2.10 -16.51
N PRO A 121 15.12 -2.95 -17.37
CA PRO A 121 15.99 -4.04 -16.92
C PRO A 121 17.08 -3.65 -15.89
N PRO A 122 17.77 -2.49 -16.01
CA PRO A 122 18.77 -2.08 -15.02
C PRO A 122 18.22 -1.85 -13.60
N PHE A 123 16.93 -1.64 -13.45
CA PHE A 123 16.27 -1.33 -12.17
C PHE A 123 15.46 -2.50 -11.60
N GLN A 124 15.37 -3.64 -12.29
CA GLN A 124 14.55 -4.78 -11.87
C GLN A 124 14.98 -5.34 -10.52
N THR A 125 16.29 -5.54 -10.30
CA THR A 125 16.82 -6.01 -9.01
C THR A 125 16.45 -5.06 -7.88
N ASN A 126 16.59 -3.76 -8.12
CA ASN A 126 16.26 -2.72 -7.15
C ASN A 126 14.77 -2.75 -6.77
N TRP A 127 13.89 -2.84 -7.77
CA TRP A 127 12.45 -2.95 -7.57
C TRP A 127 12.09 -4.22 -6.80
N ASN A 128 12.67 -5.36 -7.16
CA ASN A 128 12.43 -6.64 -6.48
C ASN A 128 12.84 -6.57 -5.00
N ASN A 129 14.01 -6.01 -4.69
CA ASN A 129 14.45 -5.84 -3.31
C ASN A 129 13.49 -4.97 -2.49
N ILE A 130 12.98 -3.89 -3.09
CA ILE A 130 12.03 -2.99 -2.44
C ILE A 130 10.70 -3.70 -2.17
N THR A 131 10.13 -4.35 -3.18
CA THR A 131 8.84 -5.06 -3.05
C THR A 131 8.93 -6.22 -2.06
N LEU A 132 10.07 -6.92 -2.00
CA LEU A 132 10.34 -7.95 -1.00
C LEU A 132 10.34 -7.39 0.43
N ALA A 133 10.92 -6.21 0.68
CA ALA A 133 10.90 -5.61 2.01
C ALA A 133 9.48 -5.28 2.51
N PHE A 134 8.59 -4.84 1.62
CA PHE A 134 7.16 -4.67 1.95
C PHE A 134 6.48 -6.02 2.23
N GLN A 135 6.77 -7.04 1.43
CA GLN A 135 6.24 -8.39 1.61
C GLN A 135 6.75 -9.06 2.89
N GLU A 136 7.98 -8.80 3.33
CA GLU A 136 8.49 -9.24 4.62
C GLU A 136 7.70 -8.65 5.78
N ILE A 137 7.38 -7.34 5.74
CA ILE A 137 6.52 -6.70 6.75
C ILE A 137 5.15 -7.39 6.80
N ILE A 138 4.55 -7.68 5.64
CA ILE A 138 3.27 -8.38 5.55
C ILE A 138 3.38 -9.78 6.16
N ASN A 139 4.31 -10.60 5.66
CA ASN A 139 4.47 -12.01 6.06
C ASN A 139 4.79 -12.17 7.56
N ASN A 140 5.52 -11.23 8.15
CA ASN A 140 5.89 -11.29 9.58
C ASN A 140 4.74 -10.87 10.53
N ASN A 141 3.72 -10.17 10.04
CA ASN A 141 2.68 -9.58 10.90
C ASN A 141 1.26 -10.07 10.59
N VAL A 142 1.01 -10.53 9.37
CA VAL A 142 -0.29 -11.04 8.94
C VAL A 142 -0.34 -12.54 9.14
N LYS A 143 -1.31 -13.00 9.93
CA LYS A 143 -1.55 -14.44 10.11
C LYS A 143 -2.22 -14.97 8.84
N LYS A 144 -1.55 -15.88 8.14
CA LYS A 144 -2.18 -16.64 7.04
C LYS A 144 -3.19 -17.61 7.68
N GLN A 145 -4.45 -17.49 7.29
CA GLN A 145 -5.51 -18.42 7.69
C GLN A 145 -5.38 -19.72 6.89
#